data_AF-A0A6A6SHM8-F1
#
_entry.id   AF-A0A6A6SHM8-F1
#
_cell.length_a   1.000
_cell.length_b   1.000
_cell.length_c   1.000
_cell.angle_alpha   90.00
_cell.angle_beta   90.00
_cell.angle_gamma   90.00
#
_symmetry.space_group_name_H-M   'P 1'
#
loop_
_entity.id
_entity.type
_entity.pdbx_description
1 polymer ?
#
loop_
_entity_poly.entity_id
_entity_poly.type
_entity_poly.pdbx_seq_one_letter_code
_entity_poly.pdbx_strand_id
1 'polypeptide(L)'
;KKIGKLAYKLALPPSMSRIHPVFHVSLLEDWNKPPPERGFKPGPIQDPKIKGDQYKVEGILTHKGQPGKLRYLIKWLGWPVEESTWEPESNLDN
;
A
#
# COMPACT_ATOMS: atom_id res chain seq x y z
N LYS A 1 13.88 14.97 8.54
CA LYS A 1 15.24 15.51 8.85
C LYS A 1 15.56 15.27 10.33
N LYS A 2 16.73 14.70 10.68
CA LYS A 2 17.16 14.56 12.08
C LYS A 2 17.55 15.93 12.63
N ILE A 3 17.05 16.28 13.82
CA ILE A 3 17.27 17.58 14.47
C ILE A 3 18.09 17.42 15.76
N GLY A 4 18.06 16.23 16.38
CA GLY A 4 18.83 15.90 17.57
C GLY A 4 19.02 14.40 17.74
N LYS A 5 19.61 13.96 18.86
CA LYS A 5 19.86 12.54 19.14
C LYS A 5 18.60 11.68 19.02
N LEU A 6 17.47 12.21 19.49
CA LEU A 6 16.19 11.53 19.57
C LEU A 6 15.04 12.30 18.88
N ALA A 7 15.33 13.39 18.15
CA ALA A 7 14.31 14.26 17.58
C ALA A 7 14.41 14.33 16.05
N TYR A 8 13.27 14.15 15.38
CA TYR A 8 13.14 14.22 13.93
C TYR A 8 12.05 15.22 13.54
N LYS A 9 12.34 16.08 12.56
CA LYS A 9 11.36 16.94 11.91
C LYS A 9 10.78 16.24 10.69
N LEU A 10 9.46 16.12 10.66
CA LEU A 10 8.67 15.55 9.56
C LEU A 10 8.07 16.67 8.69
N ALA A 11 7.81 16.35 7.43
CA ALA A 11 7.02 17.19 6.54
C ALA A 11 5.55 16.81 6.71
N LEU A 12 4.79 17.63 7.44
CA LEU A 12 3.38 17.37 7.68
C LEU A 12 2.52 17.94 6.54
N PRO A 13 1.40 17.29 6.18
CA PRO A 13 0.45 17.83 5.21
C PRO A 13 -0.09 19.19 5.65
N PRO A 14 -0.49 20.08 4.71
CA PRO A 14 -1.07 21.39 5.04
C PRO A 14 -2.30 21.32 5.97
N SER A 15 -3.07 20.23 5.89
CA SER A 15 -4.21 19.95 6.76
C SER A 15 -3.83 19.79 8.24
N MET A 16 -2.56 19.52 8.55
CA MET A 16 -2.01 19.33 9.89
C MET A 16 -1.05 20.45 10.30
N SER A 17 -1.19 21.65 9.73
CA SER A 17 -0.30 22.79 9.97
C SER A 17 -0.25 23.27 11.44
N ARG A 18 -1.26 22.96 12.25
CA ARG A 18 -1.29 23.29 13.69
C ARG A 18 -0.45 22.35 14.56
N ILE A 19 0.00 21.21 14.02
CA ILE A 19 0.79 20.22 14.75
C ILE A 19 2.27 20.56 14.61
N HIS A 20 3.01 20.53 15.73
CA HIS A 20 4.45 20.74 15.69
C HIS A 20 5.14 19.61 14.91
N PRO A 21 5.96 19.93 13.89
CA PRO A 21 6.52 18.92 13.00
C PRO A 21 7.69 18.13 13.60
N VAL A 22 8.05 18.35 14.88
CA VAL A 22 9.20 17.72 15.53
C VAL A 22 8.71 16.66 16.52
N PHE A 23 9.11 15.42 16.29
CA PHE A 23 8.68 14.25 17.07
C PHE A 23 9.87 13.51 17.66
N HIS A 24 9.63 12.84 18.79
CA HIS A 24 10.60 11.92 19.41
C HIS A 24 10.70 10.63 18.58
N VAL A 25 11.89 10.06 18.46
CA VAL A 25 12.15 8.84 17.67
C VAL A 25 11.30 7.64 18.12
N SER A 26 10.94 7.56 19.40
CA SER A 26 10.06 6.50 19.94
C SER A 26 8.61 6.55 19.42
N LEU A 27 8.18 7.68 18.86
CA LEU A 27 6.86 7.82 18.23
C LEU A 27 6.90 7.48 16.73
N LEU A 28 8.09 7.21 16.18
CA LEU A 28 8.27 6.86 14.79
C LEU A 28 8.42 5.35 14.68
N GLU A 29 7.63 4.75 13.81
CA GLU A 29 7.77 3.35 13.41
C GLU A 29 8.53 3.26 12.09
N ASP A 30 9.36 2.23 11.95
CA ASP A 30 10.05 1.95 10.70
C ASP A 30 9.03 1.59 9.62
N TRP A 31 9.02 2.34 8.53
CA TRP A 31 8.10 2.20 7.39
C TRP A 31 8.23 0.86 6.62
N ASN A 32 9.14 -0.02 7.02
CA ASN A 32 9.42 -1.26 6.31
C ASN A 32 8.39 -2.38 6.57
N LYS A 33 7.42 -2.16 7.46
CA LYS A 33 6.35 -3.11 7.74
C LYS A 33 5.02 -2.37 7.70
N PRO A 34 4.05 -2.80 6.87
CA PRO A 34 2.68 -2.33 7.05
C PRO A 34 2.27 -2.66 8.50
N PRO A 35 1.73 -1.69 9.27
CA PRO A 35 1.33 -1.94 10.65
C PRO A 35 0.40 -3.16 10.68
N PRO A 36 0.71 -4.20 11.46
CA PRO A 36 -0.10 -5.42 11.47
C PRO A 36 -1.50 -5.20 12.03
N GLU A 37 -1.74 -4.07 12.71
CA GLU A 37 -2.81 -4.00 13.71
C GLU A 37 -4.13 -3.35 13.30
N ARG A 38 -4.33 -2.77 12.12
CA ARG A 38 -5.66 -2.18 11.81
C ARG A 38 -5.87 -1.84 10.34
N GLY A 39 -6.34 -2.82 9.56
CA GLY A 39 -6.93 -2.57 8.24
C GLY A 39 -6.07 -1.67 7.35
N PHE A 40 -4.74 -1.80 7.42
CA PHE A 40 -3.84 -1.03 6.58
C PHE A 40 -4.02 -1.51 5.15
N LYS A 41 -4.86 -0.78 4.43
CA LYS A 41 -5.16 -0.96 3.02
C LYS A 41 -4.16 -0.10 2.25
N PRO A 42 -3.07 -0.67 1.72
CA PRO A 42 -2.16 0.12 0.91
C PRO A 42 -2.93 0.71 -0.27
N GLY A 43 -2.75 2.01 -0.46
CA GLY A 43 -3.25 2.70 -1.65
C GLY A 43 -2.53 2.27 -2.92
N PRO A 44 -2.90 2.84 -4.07
CA PRO A 44 -2.23 2.53 -5.33
C PRO A 44 -0.74 2.91 -5.27
N ILE A 45 0.05 2.19 -6.05
CA ILE A 45 1.49 2.41 -6.23
C ILE A 45 1.69 3.81 -6.80
N GLN A 46 2.43 4.64 -6.07
CA GLN A 46 2.80 5.98 -6.54
C GLN A 46 4.11 5.91 -7.32
N ASP A 47 4.01 5.61 -8.62
CA ASP A 47 5.14 5.71 -9.56
C ASP A 47 4.75 6.63 -10.73
N PRO A 48 5.52 7.69 -11.02
CA PRO A 48 5.24 8.61 -12.13
C PRO A 48 5.27 7.97 -13.52
N LYS A 49 5.76 6.73 -13.66
CA LYS A 49 5.77 5.97 -14.92
C LYS A 49 4.52 5.10 -15.11
N ILE A 50 3.77 4.83 -14.04
CA ILE A 50 2.56 4.02 -14.09
C ILE A 50 1.39 4.89 -14.55
N LYS A 51 0.66 4.44 -15.57
CA LYS A 51 -0.61 5.06 -15.99
C LYS A 51 -1.76 4.34 -15.30
N GLY A 52 -2.45 5.04 -14.39
CA GLY A 52 -3.61 4.53 -13.66
C GLY A 52 -3.26 3.95 -12.29
N ASP A 53 -4.26 3.35 -11.64
CA ASP A 53 -4.12 2.79 -10.30
C ASP A 53 -3.61 1.35 -10.37
N GLN A 54 -2.36 1.13 -9.97
CA GLN A 54 -1.81 -0.22 -9.78
C GLN A 54 -1.69 -0.55 -8.29
N TYR A 55 -1.92 -1.81 -7.94
CA TYR A 55 -1.86 -2.27 -6.55
C TYR A 55 -0.94 -3.49 -6.44
N LYS A 56 -0.31 -3.63 -5.28
CA LYS A 56 0.58 -4.76 -5.03
C LYS A 56 -0.22 -6.03 -4.72
N VAL A 57 0.08 -7.09 -5.45
CA VAL A 57 -0.53 -8.42 -5.29
C VAL A 57 0.24 -9.21 -4.25
N GLU A 58 -0.48 -9.85 -3.33
CA GLU A 58 0.06 -10.85 -2.39
C GLU A 58 0.14 -12.23 -3.04
N GLY A 59 -0.91 -12.59 -3.80
CA GLY A 59 -0.98 -13.83 -4.54
C GLY A 59 -2.25 -14.00 -5.35
N ILE A 60 -2.31 -15.07 -6.12
CA ILE A 60 -3.50 -15.49 -6.86
C ILE A 60 -4.15 -16.65 -6.09
N LEU A 61 -5.41 -16.48 -5.68
CA LEU A 61 -6.12 -17.49 -4.90
C LEU A 61 -6.70 -18.61 -5.78
N THR A 62 -7.26 -18.23 -6.92
CA THR A 62 -7.89 -19.15 -7.86
C THR A 62 -8.06 -18.48 -9.22
N HIS A 63 -8.43 -19.27 -10.24
CA HIS A 63 -8.75 -18.79 -11.58
C HIS A 63 -10.04 -19.44 -12.08
N LYS A 64 -10.76 -18.76 -12.98
CA LYS A 64 -11.95 -19.30 -13.64
C LYS A 64 -12.08 -18.78 -15.06
N GLY A 65 -12.74 -19.56 -15.91
CA GLY A 65 -13.08 -19.16 -17.28
C GLY A 65 -12.62 -20.16 -18.33
N GLN A 66 -12.76 -19.75 -19.59
CA GLN A 66 -12.29 -20.49 -20.75
C GLN A 66 -10.95 -19.93 -21.24
N PRO A 67 -10.17 -20.70 -22.01
CA PRO A 67 -8.97 -20.20 -22.67
C PRO A 67 -9.27 -18.89 -23.43
N GLY A 68 -8.48 -17.84 -23.19
CA GLY A 68 -8.68 -16.51 -23.76
C GLY A 68 -9.66 -15.60 -23.02
N LYS A 69 -10.35 -16.08 -21.98
CA LYS A 69 -11.23 -15.30 -21.09
C LYS A 69 -11.00 -15.63 -19.60
N LEU A 70 -9.79 -16.07 -19.27
CA LEU A 70 -9.42 -16.40 -17.89
C LEU A 70 -9.45 -15.14 -17.03
N ARG A 71 -9.99 -15.31 -15.83
CA ARG A 71 -9.93 -14.32 -14.75
C ARG A 71 -9.26 -14.95 -13.55
N TYR A 72 -8.50 -14.15 -12.82
CA TYR A 72 -7.76 -14.54 -11.64
C TYR A 72 -8.32 -13.81 -10.42
N LEU A 73 -8.54 -14.53 -9.33
CA LEU A 73 -8.92 -13.94 -8.05
C LEU A 73 -7.66 -13.46 -7.34
N ILE A 74 -7.48 -12.15 -7.29
CA ILE A 74 -6.28 -11.50 -6.78
C ILE A 74 -6.42 -11.20 -5.30
N LYS A 75 -5.52 -11.77 -4.49
CA LYS A 75 -5.33 -11.38 -3.10
C LYS A 75 -4.44 -10.13 -3.08
N TRP A 76 -5.03 -9.00 -2.74
CA TRP A 76 -4.31 -7.73 -2.60
C TRP A 76 -3.48 -7.70 -1.32
N LEU A 77 -2.24 -7.20 -1.41
CA LEU A 77 -1.32 -7.15 -0.28
C LEU A 77 -1.88 -6.27 0.84
N GLY A 78 -2.05 -6.83 2.04
CA GLY A 78 -2.57 -6.10 3.21
C GLY A 78 -4.08 -5.88 3.23
N TRP A 79 -4.82 -6.37 2.23
CA TRP A 79 -6.28 -6.35 2.23
C TRP A 79 -6.83 -7.71 2.70
N PRO A 80 -8.03 -7.78 3.30
CA PRO A 80 -8.67 -9.04 3.65
C PRO A 80 -9.03 -9.87 2.42
N VAL A 81 -9.19 -11.20 2.57
CA VAL A 81 -9.46 -12.10 1.42
C VAL A 81 -10.82 -11.83 0.79
N GLU A 82 -11.75 -11.31 1.59
CA GLU A 82 -13.10 -10.90 1.22
C GLU A 82 -13.11 -9.74 0.22
N GLU A 83 -12.03 -8.95 0.16
CA GLU A 83 -11.86 -7.83 -0.78
C GLU A 83 -11.04 -8.22 -2.02
N SER A 84 -10.80 -9.51 -2.24
CA SER A 84 -10.16 -10.02 -3.45
C SER A 84 -11.05 -9.79 -4.68
N THR A 85 -10.47 -9.34 -5.79
CA THR A 85 -11.20 -9.06 -7.03
C THR A 85 -10.81 -9.99 -8.17
N TRP A 86 -11.71 -10.15 -9.14
CA TRP A 86 -11.50 -10.98 -10.32
C TRP A 86 -10.94 -10.14 -11.47
N GLU A 87 -9.63 -10.21 -11.67
CA GLU A 87 -8.92 -9.46 -12.71
C GLU A 87 -8.67 -10.33 -13.95
N PRO A 88 -8.74 -9.76 -15.17
CA PRO A 88 -8.31 -10.45 -16.39
C PRO A 88 -6.78 -10.63 -16.41
N GLU A 89 -6.31 -11.59 -17.19
CA GLU A 89 -4.87 -11.81 -17.41
C GLU A 89 -4.13 -10.56 -17.90
N SER A 90 -4.80 -9.72 -18.71
CA SER A 90 -4.23 -8.46 -19.22
C SER A 90 -3.92 -7.42 -18.14
N ASN A 91 -4.47 -7.56 -16.93
CA ASN A 91 -4.24 -6.66 -15.81
C ASN A 91 -3.07 -7.13 -14.91
N LEU A 92 -2.48 -8.29 -15.19
CA LEU A 92 -1.39 -8.84 -14.40
C LEU A 92 -0.05 -8.57 -15.09
N ASP A 93 0.72 -7.68 -14.49
CA ASP A 93 2.12 -7.43 -14.88
C ASP A 93 3.04 -8.45 -14.17
N ASN A 94 4.05 -8.98 -14.90
CA ASN A 94 5.07 -9.93 -14.37
C ASN A 94 6.30 -9.22 -13.79
#